data_AF-A0A7H1RI02-F1
#
_entry.id   AF-A0A7H1RI02-F1
#
_cell.length_a   1.000
_cell.length_b   1.000
_cell.length_c   1.000
_cell.angle_alpha   90.00
_cell.angle_beta   90.00
_cell.angle_gamma   90.00
#
_symmetry.space_group_name_H-M   'P 1'
#
loop_
_entity.id
_entity.type
_entity.pdbx_description
1 polymer ?
#
loop_
_entity_poly.entity_id
_entity_poly.type
_entity_poly.pdbx_seq_one_letter_code
_entity_poly.pdbx_strand_id
1 'polypeptide(L)' 'MSNLTSEMRQLLQIVHGMVKAQDHVPQDFDAEAWLFRWVERPQPSLGGKTPKEVLGTYGGLEVVRRLLGAAASGAYQ' A
#
# COMPACT_ATOMS: atom_id res chain seq x y z
N MET A 1 -9.26 13.88 12.43
CA MET A 1 -8.93 13.20 11.16
C MET A 1 -7.42 13.02 10.98
N SER A 2 -6.63 12.87 12.05
CA SER A 2 -5.16 12.99 12.01
C SER A 2 -4.39 11.68 11.78
N ASN A 3 -5.04 10.52 11.97
CA ASN A 3 -4.37 9.21 11.86
C ASN A 3 -4.16 8.76 10.40
N LEU A 4 -5.19 8.91 9.54
CA LEU A 4 -5.13 8.42 8.16
C LEU A 4 -4.00 9.09 7.35
N THR A 5 -3.74 10.38 7.57
CA THR A 5 -2.63 11.08 6.92
C THR A 5 -1.27 10.55 7.36
N SER A 6 -1.13 10.12 8.62
CA SER A 6 0.12 9.50 9.11
C SER A 6 0.31 8.09 8.57
N GLU A 7 -0.76 7.31 8.52
CA GLU A 7 -0.78 5.95 7.97
C GLU A 7 -0.41 5.96 6.48
N MET A 8 -1.01 6.85 5.69
CA MET A 8 -0.69 7.00 4.27
C MET A 8 0.78 7.37 4.03
N ARG A 9 1.36 8.25 4.87
CA ARG A 9 2.79 8.55 4.79
C ARG A 9 3.66 7.33 5.06
N GLN A 10 3.31 6.50 6.04
CA GLN A 10 4.06 5.27 6.34
C GLN A 10 3.97 4.26 5.19
N LEU A 11 2.80 4.10 4.58
CA LEU A 11 2.62 3.27 3.40
C LEU A 11 3.41 3.81 2.20
N LEU A 12 3.43 5.13 1.99
CA LEU A 12 4.19 5.76 0.91
C LEU A 12 5.70 5.51 1.05
N GLN A 13 6.24 5.48 2.27
CA GLN A 13 7.64 5.10 2.48
C GLN A 13 7.92 3.65 2.06
N ILE A 14 6.98 2.74 2.27
CA ILE A 14 7.09 1.36 1.78
C ILE A 14 7.11 1.37 0.26
N VAL A 15 6.18 2.06 -0.40
CA VAL A 15 6.11 2.15 -1.88
C VAL A 15 7.42 2.72 -2.47
N HIS A 16 7.97 3.78 -1.88
CA HIS A 16 9.28 4.30 -2.32
C HIS A 16 10.40 3.28 -2.16
N GLY A 17 10.40 2.50 -1.08
CA GLY A 17 11.33 1.38 -0.89
C GLY A 17 11.18 0.33 -1.99
N MET A 18 9.94 -0.01 -2.36
CA MET A 18 9.64 -0.95 -3.45
C MET A 18 10.19 -0.43 -4.78
N VAL A 19 9.90 0.82 -5.13
CA VAL A 19 10.34 1.47 -6.37
C VAL A 19 11.86 1.49 -6.48
N LYS A 20 12.56 1.85 -5.39
CA LYS A 20 14.04 1.88 -5.37
C LYS A 20 14.68 0.50 -5.55
N ALA A 21 13.95 -0.58 -5.24
CA ALA A 21 14.45 -1.95 -5.37
C ALA A 21 14.20 -2.56 -6.76
N GLN A 22 13.47 -1.87 -7.65
CA GLN A 22 13.19 -2.33 -9.01
C GLN A 22 14.23 -1.78 -9.99
N ASP A 23 14.75 -2.63 -10.88
CA ASP A 23 15.70 -2.22 -11.92
C ASP A 23 15.09 -1.29 -12.98
N HIS A 24 13.77 -1.40 -13.20
CA HIS A 24 13.04 -0.65 -14.22
C HIS A 24 11.73 -0.11 -13.65
N VAL A 25 11.72 1.19 -13.38
CA VAL A 25 10.51 1.95 -13.04
C VAL A 25 10.35 3.08 -14.05
N PRO A 26 9.13 3.34 -14.56
CA PRO A 26 8.89 4.49 -15.44
C PRO A 26 9.42 5.79 -14.81
N GLN A 27 10.07 6.64 -15.59
CA GLN A 27 10.67 7.89 -15.10
C GLN A 27 9.62 8.83 -14.48
N ASP A 28 8.37 8.69 -14.90
CA ASP A 28 7.19 9.44 -14.49
C ASP A 28 6.32 8.69 -13.46
N PHE A 29 6.84 7.63 -12.83
CA PHE A 29 6.09 6.90 -11.82
C PHE A 29 5.77 7.76 -10.60
N ASP A 30 4.48 8.05 -10.41
CA ASP A 30 3.95 8.75 -9.25
C ASP A 30 3.53 7.75 -8.16
N ALA A 31 4.37 7.60 -7.14
CA ALA A 31 4.15 6.69 -6.01
C ALA A 31 2.93 7.08 -5.16
N GLU A 32 2.65 8.37 -5.01
CA GLU A 32 1.53 8.86 -4.23
C GLU A 32 0.22 8.57 -4.95
N ALA A 33 0.12 8.93 -6.24
CA ALA A 33 -1.05 8.63 -7.05
C ALA A 33 -1.27 7.11 -7.21
N TRP A 34 -0.19 6.33 -7.32
CA TRP A 34 -0.28 4.87 -7.32
C TRP A 34 -0.85 4.35 -6.00
N LEU A 35 -0.33 4.81 -4.85
CA LEU A 35 -0.79 4.38 -3.53
C LEU A 35 -2.26 4.75 -3.30
N PHE A 36 -2.66 5.97 -3.65
CA PHE A 36 -4.05 6.42 -3.57
C PHE A 36 -4.99 5.52 -4.36
N ARG A 37 -4.62 5.13 -5.58
CA ARG A 37 -5.42 4.16 -6.36
C ARG A 37 -5.39 2.78 -5.73
N TRP A 38 -4.24 2.34 -5.23
CA TRP A 38 -4.07 1.00 -4.67
C TRP A 38 -4.92 0.79 -3.41
N VAL A 39 -5.00 1.78 -2.51
CA VAL A 39 -5.79 1.66 -1.26
C VAL A 39 -7.30 1.63 -1.49
N GLU A 40 -7.77 2.07 -2.65
CA GLU A 40 -9.19 2.04 -3.05
C GLU A 40 -9.55 0.74 -3.80
N ARG A 41 -8.58 -0.13 -4.11
CA ARG A 41 -8.84 -1.37 -4.86
C ARG A 41 -9.12 -2.54 -3.92
N PRO A 42 -10.21 -3.31 -4.13
CA PRO A 42 -10.48 -4.56 -3.43
C PRO A 42 -9.30 -5.54 -3.55
N GLN A 43 -8.94 -6.15 -2.43
CA GLN A 43 -7.84 -7.12 -2.36
C GLN A 43 -8.41 -8.51 -2.02
N PRO A 44 -8.18 -9.54 -2.87
CA PRO A 44 -8.64 -10.89 -2.59
C PRO A 44 -8.20 -11.39 -1.21
N SER A 45 -6.97 -11.10 -0.82
CA SER A 45 -6.35 -11.47 0.46
C SER A 45 -6.97 -10.77 1.68
N LEU A 46 -7.78 -9.73 1.46
CA LEU A 46 -8.56 -9.06 2.49
C LEU A 46 -10.05 -9.46 2.45
N GLY A 47 -10.38 -10.56 1.77
CA GLY A 47 -11.76 -11.00 1.57
C GLY A 47 -12.57 -10.05 0.70
N GLY A 48 -11.93 -9.38 -0.26
CA GLY A 48 -12.57 -8.42 -1.16
C GLY A 48 -12.73 -7.01 -0.60
N LYS A 49 -12.21 -6.73 0.60
CA LYS A 49 -12.15 -5.36 1.15
C LYS A 49 -11.01 -4.56 0.53
N THR A 50 -11.17 -3.25 0.52
CA THR A 50 -10.11 -2.31 0.17
C THR A 50 -9.15 -2.10 1.35
N PRO A 51 -7.86 -1.79 1.10
CA PRO A 51 -6.94 -1.40 2.17
C PRO A 51 -7.45 -0.21 2.99
N LYS A 52 -8.14 0.75 2.36
CA LYS A 52 -8.75 1.90 3.04
C LYS A 52 -9.81 1.50 4.07
N GLU A 53 -10.68 0.55 3.74
CA GLU A 53 -11.65 0.02 4.69
C GLU A 53 -10.96 -0.66 5.88
N VAL A 54 -9.83 -1.34 5.65
CA VAL A 54 -9.06 -1.99 6.71
C VAL A 54 -8.33 -0.96 7.58
N LEU A 55 -7.76 0.11 7.01
CA LEU A 55 -7.11 1.20 7.76
C LEU A 55 -8.04 1.83 8.81
N GLY A 56 -9.35 1.86 8.56
CA GLY A 56 -10.34 2.35 9.52
C GLY A 56 -10.57 1.47 10.75
N THR A 57 -9.94 0.28 10.82
CA THR A 57 -10.11 -0.69 11.90
C THR A 57 -8.93 -0.72 12.87
N TYR A 58 -9.15 -1.22 14.09
CA TYR A 58 -8.07 -1.41 15.07
C TYR A 58 -6.99 -2.37 14.54
N GLY A 59 -5.74 -1.92 14.53
CA GLY A 59 -4.60 -2.68 13.99
C GLY A 59 -4.56 -2.76 12.45
N GLY A 60 -5.47 -2.07 11.75
CA GLY A 60 -5.61 -2.12 10.30
C GLY A 60 -4.35 -1.76 9.53
N LEU A 61 -3.60 -0.75 10.00
CA LEU A 61 -2.32 -0.35 9.41
C LEU A 61 -1.34 -1.52 9.29
N GLU A 62 -1.16 -2.33 10.34
CA GLU A 62 -0.20 -3.43 10.32
C GLU A 62 -0.59 -4.52 9.30
N VAL A 63 -1.90 -4.78 9.15
CA VAL A 63 -2.42 -5.66 8.10
C VAL A 63 -2.08 -5.12 6.71
N VAL A 64 -2.32 -3.83 6.48
CA VAL A 64 -2.07 -3.20 5.18
C VAL A 64 -0.57 -3.11 4.86
N ARG A 65 0.29 -2.85 5.87
CA ARG A 65 1.76 -2.88 5.70
C ARG A 65 2.26 -4.24 5.23
N ARG A 66 1.77 -5.32 5.84
CA ARG A 66 2.13 -6.70 5.46
C ARG A 66 1.66 -7.03 4.06
N LEU A 67 0.43 -6.65 3.72
CA LEU A 67 -0.11 -6.85 2.38
C LEU A 67 0.75 -6.13 1.32
N LEU A 68 1.07 -4.87 1.55
CA LEU A 68 1.88 -4.07 0.64
C LEU A 68 3.32 -4.64 0.51
N GLY A 69 3.93 -5.06 1.62
CA GLY A 69 5.25 -5.69 1.62
C GLY A 69 5.29 -7.02 0.87
N ALA A 70 4.26 -7.85 0.96
CA ALA A 70 4.18 -9.11 0.23
C ALA A 70 3.90 -8.91 -1.27
N ALA A 71 3.21 -7.84 -1.66
CA ALA A 71 3.09 -7.45 -3.07
C ALA A 71 4.47 -7.04 -3.65
N ALA A 72 5.33 -6.41 -2.84
CA ALA A 72 6.68 -6.03 -3.24
C ALA A 72 7.61 -7.21 -3.49
N SER A 73 7.51 -8.25 -2.68
CA SER A 73 8.35 -9.44 -2.79
C SER A 73 7.87 -10.44 -3.85
N GLY A 74 6.81 -10.11 -4.60
CA GLY A 74 6.18 -11.03 -5.55
C GLY A 74 5.51 -12.23 -4.90
N ALA A 75 5.23 -12.19 -3.58
CA ALA A 75 4.58 -13.29 -2.86
C ALA A 75 3.06 -13.38 -3.15
N TYR A 76 2.51 -12.36 -3.81
CA TYR A 76 1.18 -12.38 -4.40
C TYR A 76 1.32 -12.45 -5.93
N GLN A 77 1.31 -13.68 -6.47
CA GLN A 77 1.08 -13.97 -7.88
C GLN A 77 -0.32 -14.56 -8.05
#